data_AF-A0A0Q7MDG2-F1
#
_entry.id   AF-A0A0Q7MDG2-F1
#
_cell.length_a   1.000
_cell.length_b   1.000
_cell.length_c   1.000
_cell.angle_alpha   90.00
_cell.angle_beta   90.00
_cell.angle_gamma   90.00
#
_symmetry.space_group_name_H-M   'P 1'
#
loop_
_entity.id
_entity.type
_entity.pdbx_description
1 polymer ?
#
loop_
_entity_poly.entity_id
_entity_poly.type
_entity_poly.pdbx_seq_one_letter_code
_entity_poly.pdbx_strand_id
1 'polypeptide(L)'
;MTTIRRRARDEGAATLEHLGVVVVAVLLVGALVAALSRADIGTVIACELRSIVTQAGSCGTADVPTTYDADGDGVGSQDDAPTRIDDGPATDTGDADTTYDDADPTTDTVDQDAVDDALDDIRDALDGGFFGVRGGDLDDAQDALEGLNGREIDALIASMSDDELRHWINELEDGWVGGGWDRERRRELWELIVGKASKATLDRLARFTDEIQPSFDDVGGDGARDDPESVANTAEYDEVNHQLFVGGISPSDIAQGAIGDCWYMASLMAVAQADPSLLRQAITRNPNGTYTVRLYDDGRLVDVTVTPEMVLRDDSPAFSYQHTQELADGSQGYEIWPLVMEKALALHWGDYAAIEGDSPGLGLEVVTGQPSDSSDLDDAPSVSELDSLLDGGGAVTLASFGDGDDLPDTYGNASDGGLVTGHAYYVQSVDTEAGTVTVVNPWGSAYDPITLSYADFQDSFSTIYTNEVRR
;
A
#
# COMPACT_ATOMS: atom_id res chain seq x y z
N MET A 1 24.32 82.89 8.14
CA MET A 1 23.50 81.68 8.30
C MET A 1 23.85 80.72 7.16
N THR A 2 24.05 79.41 7.29
CA THR A 2 24.41 78.56 8.44
C THR A 2 25.03 77.27 7.87
N THR A 3 26.35 77.11 8.00
CA THR A 3 27.03 75.90 8.51
C THR A 3 26.77 74.51 7.87
N ILE A 4 27.71 74.05 6.99
CA ILE A 4 28.38 72.70 7.00
C ILE A 4 27.44 71.47 6.66
N ARG A 5 27.84 70.27 6.15
CA ARG A 5 29.11 69.50 6.06
C ARG A 5 29.31 68.76 4.70
N ARG A 6 30.28 67.84 4.69
CA ARG A 6 30.64 66.83 3.66
C ARG A 6 29.60 65.71 3.48
N ARG A 7 29.43 65.19 2.27
CA ARG A 7 29.58 63.73 1.96
C ARG A 7 29.87 63.54 0.46
N ALA A 8 30.93 62.79 0.15
CA ALA A 8 31.31 62.34 -1.19
C ALA A 8 32.13 61.05 -1.02
N ARG A 9 31.93 60.08 -1.92
CA ARG A 9 32.11 58.62 -1.73
C ARG A 9 30.98 58.00 -0.90
N ASP A 10 30.18 57.18 -1.58
CA ASP A 10 29.73 55.81 -1.19
C ASP A 10 28.62 55.27 -2.15
N GLU A 11 28.60 55.68 -3.43
CA GLU A 11 27.60 55.25 -4.43
C GLU A 11 28.28 54.72 -5.71
N GLY A 12 28.98 53.58 -5.60
CA GLY A 12 29.67 52.98 -6.75
C GLY A 12 30.40 51.66 -6.51
N ALA A 13 30.21 51.00 -5.37
CA ALA A 13 30.85 49.72 -5.05
C ALA A 13 29.90 48.51 -5.18
N ALA A 14 28.62 48.66 -4.79
CA ALA A 14 27.67 47.54 -4.72
C ALA A 14 27.25 46.95 -6.08
N THR A 15 27.33 47.71 -7.19
CA THR A 15 26.82 47.26 -8.50
C THR A 15 27.84 46.50 -9.35
N LEU A 16 29.12 46.47 -8.97
CA LEU A 16 30.15 45.69 -9.67
C LEU A 16 30.45 44.34 -9.01
N GLU A 17 30.27 44.22 -7.69
CA GLU A 17 30.46 42.93 -6.99
C GLU A 17 29.32 41.93 -7.32
N HIS A 18 28.07 42.40 -7.43
CA HIS A 18 26.93 41.54 -7.81
C HIS A 18 27.03 41.00 -9.24
N LEU A 19 27.53 41.79 -10.19
CA LEU A 19 27.76 41.34 -11.57
C LEU A 19 28.92 40.34 -11.66
N GLY A 20 29.93 40.46 -10.78
CA GLY A 20 31.00 39.47 -10.64
C GLY A 20 30.52 38.10 -10.16
N VAL A 21 29.71 38.07 -9.09
CA VAL A 21 29.23 36.81 -8.48
C VAL A 21 28.27 36.06 -9.41
N VAL A 22 27.31 36.74 -10.03
CA VAL A 22 26.35 36.11 -10.95
C VAL A 22 27.06 35.52 -12.19
N VAL A 23 28.03 36.23 -12.76
CA VAL A 23 28.80 35.72 -13.90
C VAL A 23 29.67 34.52 -13.50
N VAL A 24 30.26 34.51 -12.31
CA VAL A 24 31.03 33.35 -11.81
C VAL A 24 30.13 32.13 -11.57
N ALA A 25 28.95 32.31 -10.97
CA ALA A 25 28.00 31.22 -10.75
C ALA A 25 27.52 30.59 -12.07
N VAL A 26 27.11 31.41 -13.05
CA VAL A 26 26.67 30.93 -14.37
C VAL A 26 27.80 30.25 -15.14
N LEU A 27 29.06 30.72 -15.01
CA LEU A 27 30.21 30.07 -15.63
C LEU A 27 30.58 28.74 -14.95
N LEU A 28 30.39 28.60 -13.63
CA LEU A 28 30.61 27.34 -12.91
C LEU A 28 29.55 26.28 -13.26
N VAL A 29 28.27 26.66 -13.29
CA VAL A 29 27.18 25.77 -13.73
C VAL A 29 27.35 25.39 -15.21
N GLY A 30 27.68 26.35 -16.08
CA GLY A 30 27.97 26.08 -17.49
C GLY A 30 29.17 25.15 -17.71
N ALA A 31 30.21 25.25 -16.88
CA ALA A 31 31.36 24.34 -16.92
C ALA A 31 31.02 22.93 -16.40
N LEU A 32 30.15 22.81 -15.39
CA LEU A 32 29.68 21.53 -14.86
C LEU A 32 28.80 20.79 -15.87
N VAL A 33 27.84 21.48 -16.48
CA VAL A 33 26.99 20.92 -17.56
C VAL A 33 27.81 20.55 -18.79
N ALA A 34 28.84 21.32 -19.16
CA ALA A 34 29.76 20.99 -20.25
C ALA A 34 30.74 19.84 -19.94
N ALA A 35 30.95 19.51 -18.66
CA ALA A 35 31.73 18.35 -18.24
C ALA A 35 30.88 17.06 -18.20
N LEU A 36 29.63 17.16 -17.73
CA LEU A 36 28.69 16.04 -17.66
C LEU A 36 28.18 15.62 -19.05
N SER A 37 27.96 16.56 -19.96
CA SER A 37 27.55 16.29 -21.36
C SER A 37 28.66 15.75 -22.27
N ARG A 38 29.79 15.29 -21.71
CA ARG A 38 30.91 14.66 -22.44
C ARG A 38 31.28 13.26 -21.96
N ALA A 39 30.51 12.68 -21.05
CA ALA A 39 30.57 11.27 -20.73
C ALA A 39 29.41 10.55 -21.45
N ASP A 40 29.72 9.77 -22.49
CA ASP A 40 28.78 8.80 -23.05
C ASP A 40 28.46 7.75 -21.97
N ILE A 41 27.21 7.70 -21.50
CA ILE A 41 26.72 6.64 -20.61
C ILE A 41 25.65 5.83 -21.34
N GLY A 42 26.13 5.08 -22.33
CA GLY A 42 25.45 3.89 -22.82
C GLY A 42 26.02 2.65 -22.13
N THR A 43 25.19 1.98 -21.32
CA THR A 43 25.29 0.56 -20.93
C THR A 43 26.64 0.00 -20.41
N VAL A 44 26.84 -0.04 -19.08
CA VAL A 44 27.50 -1.11 -18.26
C VAL A 44 27.09 -0.82 -16.79
N ILE A 45 26.07 -1.48 -16.22
CA ILE A 45 26.06 -2.80 -15.53
C ILE A 45 26.67 -2.80 -14.11
N ALA A 46 25.78 -3.08 -13.13
CA ALA A 46 25.91 -3.80 -11.85
C ALA A 46 27.06 -3.53 -10.85
N CYS A 47 26.68 -3.56 -9.55
CA CYS A 47 27.53 -3.61 -8.36
C CYS A 47 28.51 -2.45 -8.15
N GLU A 48 28.06 -1.35 -7.53
CA GLU A 48 28.82 -0.53 -6.55
C GLU A 48 27.92 0.61 -6.01
N LEU A 49 27.24 0.39 -4.88
CA LEU A 49 26.77 1.47 -4.00
C LEU A 49 26.67 1.04 -2.52
N ARG A 50 27.61 0.19 -2.07
CA ARG A 50 27.78 -0.15 -0.64
C ARG A 50 29.18 0.23 -0.12
N SER A 51 29.50 1.53 -0.19
CA SER A 51 30.81 2.04 0.26
C SER A 51 30.84 3.47 0.84
N ILE A 52 29.69 4.14 1.08
CA ILE A 52 29.65 5.48 1.73
C ILE A 52 29.37 5.39 3.25
N VAL A 53 29.32 4.19 3.84
CA VAL A 53 29.41 4.02 5.30
C VAL A 53 30.44 2.93 5.62
N THR A 54 31.29 3.19 6.61
CA THR A 54 32.45 2.40 7.07
C THR A 54 33.71 2.45 6.19
N GLN A 55 34.75 3.10 6.74
CA GLN A 55 36.08 3.19 6.17
C GLN A 55 36.96 2.06 6.73
N ALA A 56 37.58 1.28 5.84
CA ALA A 56 38.52 0.16 6.08
C ALA A 56 37.93 -1.15 6.66
N GLY A 57 38.20 -2.34 6.09
CA GLY A 57 38.91 -2.61 4.83
C GLY A 57 39.32 -4.07 4.61
N SER A 58 39.64 -4.40 3.34
CA SER A 58 40.33 -5.62 2.87
C SER A 58 39.61 -6.97 3.02
N CYS A 59 39.04 -7.48 1.93
CA CYS A 59 38.65 -8.89 1.80
C CYS A 59 39.88 -9.81 1.84
N GLY A 60 39.80 -10.93 2.58
CA GLY A 60 40.89 -11.90 2.70
C GLY A 60 40.42 -13.24 3.28
N THR A 61 40.48 -14.27 2.42
CA THR A 61 40.25 -15.71 2.64
C THR A 61 40.29 -16.29 4.07
N ALA A 62 39.23 -17.04 4.39
CA ALA A 62 39.16 -18.30 5.15
C ALA A 62 40.22 -18.63 6.24
N ASP A 63 39.75 -18.85 7.47
CA ASP A 63 40.17 -19.99 8.31
C ASP A 63 39.10 -20.29 9.39
N VAL A 64 38.90 -21.57 9.71
CA VAL A 64 38.03 -22.07 10.79
C VAL A 64 38.90 -22.52 11.96
N PRO A 65 38.61 -22.09 13.21
CA PRO A 65 38.47 -23.09 14.27
C PRO A 65 37.47 -22.76 15.40
N THR A 66 36.44 -23.60 15.52
CA THR A 66 36.03 -24.37 16.73
C THR A 66 36.00 -23.77 18.16
N THR A 67 34.97 -24.25 18.89
CA THR A 67 34.85 -24.46 20.36
C THR A 67 34.77 -23.26 21.29
N TYR A 68 33.64 -23.19 22.02
CA TYR A 68 33.64 -23.05 23.48
C TYR A 68 32.59 -24.01 24.08
N ASP A 69 33.03 -24.90 24.96
CA ASP A 69 32.18 -25.79 25.75
C ASP A 69 31.82 -25.17 27.10
N ALA A 70 30.63 -25.53 27.59
CA ALA A 70 30.19 -25.76 28.97
C ALA A 70 30.82 -24.99 30.16
N ASP A 71 29.95 -24.30 30.92
CA ASP A 71 29.67 -24.50 32.36
C ASP A 71 28.75 -23.34 32.85
N GLY A 72 27.68 -23.51 33.64
CA GLY A 72 27.03 -24.70 34.19
C GLY A 72 25.91 -24.29 35.19
N ASP A 73 24.90 -25.15 35.36
CA ASP A 73 23.85 -25.17 36.40
C ASP A 73 22.88 -23.94 36.50
N GLY A 74 21.55 -24.06 36.62
CA GLY A 74 20.65 -25.18 37.00
C GLY A 74 19.66 -24.66 38.07
N VAL A 75 18.41 -25.12 38.29
CA VAL A 75 17.57 -26.22 37.77
C VAL A 75 16.10 -25.78 37.99
N GLY A 76 15.14 -26.22 37.15
CA GLY A 76 13.72 -25.89 37.37
C GLY A 76 12.70 -26.54 36.44
N SER A 77 12.85 -27.83 36.10
CA SER A 77 11.91 -28.55 35.24
C SER A 77 10.58 -28.85 35.94
N GLN A 78 9.45 -28.69 35.24
CA GLN A 78 8.27 -29.52 35.44
C GLN A 78 7.41 -29.59 34.17
N ASP A 79 7.03 -30.82 33.81
CA ASP A 79 6.21 -31.16 32.66
C ASP A 79 4.71 -30.81 32.88
N ASP A 80 3.97 -30.51 31.82
CA ASP A 80 2.75 -31.25 31.40
C ASP A 80 1.93 -30.48 30.33
N ALA A 81 1.79 -31.13 29.15
CA ALA A 81 0.62 -31.23 28.25
C ALA A 81 -0.28 -30.00 27.88
N PRO A 82 -0.86 -29.99 26.65
CA PRO A 82 -1.41 -28.77 26.05
C PRO A 82 -2.82 -28.41 26.53
N THR A 83 -3.11 -27.11 26.60
CA THR A 83 -4.46 -26.59 26.82
C THR A 83 -4.91 -25.69 25.67
N ARG A 84 -5.65 -26.32 24.75
CA ARG A 84 -6.92 -25.81 24.21
C ARG A 84 -6.89 -24.36 23.68
N ILE A 85 -6.71 -24.22 22.37
CA ILE A 85 -7.36 -23.12 21.64
C ILE A 85 -8.87 -23.29 21.89
N ASP A 86 -9.49 -22.24 22.40
CA ASP A 86 -10.92 -22.25 22.73
C ASP A 86 -11.64 -21.69 21.51
N ASP A 87 -11.96 -22.59 20.56
CA ASP A 87 -12.79 -22.31 19.38
C ASP A 87 -14.24 -22.04 19.81
N GLY A 88 -14.44 -20.95 20.55
CA GLY A 88 -15.74 -20.36 20.79
C GLY A 88 -16.22 -19.73 19.48
N PRO A 89 -17.52 -19.87 19.12
CA PRO A 89 -18.05 -19.12 18.00
C PRO A 89 -17.90 -17.63 18.31
N ALA A 90 -17.19 -16.90 17.46
CA ALA A 90 -17.22 -15.45 17.46
C ALA A 90 -18.65 -15.03 17.11
N THR A 91 -19.50 -14.86 18.13
CA THR A 91 -20.81 -14.26 17.96
C THR A 91 -20.59 -12.80 17.69
N ASP A 92 -20.45 -12.47 16.41
CA ASP A 92 -20.37 -11.11 15.92
C ASP A 92 -21.71 -10.42 16.21
N THR A 93 -21.69 -9.59 17.25
CA THR A 93 -22.80 -8.73 17.66
C THR A 93 -22.24 -7.33 17.96
N GLY A 94 -21.20 -6.91 17.22
CA GLY A 94 -20.30 -5.83 17.60
C GLY A 94 -20.20 -4.66 16.62
N ASP A 95 -20.27 -4.91 15.30
CA ASP A 95 -20.14 -3.88 14.25
C ASP A 95 -21.44 -3.06 14.06
N ALA A 96 -21.92 -2.50 15.18
CA ALA A 96 -23.02 -1.54 15.19
C ALA A 96 -22.49 -0.14 14.84
N ASP A 97 -22.53 0.17 13.54
CA ASP A 97 -22.74 1.49 12.96
C ASP A 97 -22.23 2.70 13.80
N THR A 98 -20.95 3.01 13.65
CA THR A 98 -20.52 4.42 13.73
C THR A 98 -20.43 4.91 12.30
N THR A 99 -21.33 5.78 11.88
CA THR A 99 -21.28 6.37 10.55
C THR A 99 -19.96 7.15 10.38
N TYR A 100 -19.39 7.11 9.17
CA TYR A 100 -18.22 7.92 8.80
C TYR A 100 -18.70 9.36 8.54
N ASP A 101 -19.13 10.04 9.60
CA ASP A 101 -19.63 11.43 9.56
C ASP A 101 -18.74 12.36 10.41
N ASP A 102 -18.54 11.99 11.67
CA ASP A 102 -17.83 12.78 12.68
C ASP A 102 -16.33 12.40 12.77
N ALA A 103 -15.47 13.38 13.10
CA ALA A 103 -14.13 13.09 13.61
C ALA A 103 -14.19 12.26 14.90
N ASP A 104 -13.09 11.58 15.26
CA ASP A 104 -13.00 10.61 16.36
C ASP A 104 -13.92 10.98 17.55
N PRO A 105 -15.07 10.29 17.71
CA PRO A 105 -16.11 10.70 18.65
C PRO A 105 -15.70 10.46 20.11
N THR A 106 -14.56 9.81 20.36
CA THR A 106 -13.97 9.64 21.70
C THR A 106 -13.19 10.88 22.16
N THR A 107 -12.96 11.85 21.27
CA THR A 107 -12.19 13.07 21.58
C THR A 107 -13.06 14.20 22.15
N ASP A 108 -12.51 14.85 23.18
CA ASP A 108 -13.13 15.90 23.98
C ASP A 108 -13.31 17.23 23.20
N THR A 109 -13.92 18.23 23.84
CA THR A 109 -14.19 19.56 23.27
C THR A 109 -12.95 20.24 22.67
N VAL A 110 -13.12 20.90 21.51
CA VAL A 110 -12.11 21.74 20.84
C VAL A 110 -11.46 22.75 21.80
N ASP A 111 -10.14 22.67 21.96
CA ASP A 111 -9.34 23.77 22.50
C ASP A 111 -9.00 24.78 21.39
N GLN A 112 -9.69 25.93 21.40
CA GLN A 112 -9.49 26.95 20.37
C GLN A 112 -8.10 27.60 20.45
N ASP A 113 -7.49 27.67 21.63
CA ASP A 113 -6.15 28.26 21.76
C ASP A 113 -5.13 27.34 21.05
N ALA A 114 -5.28 26.01 21.13
CA ALA A 114 -4.44 25.04 20.42
C ALA A 114 -4.67 25.06 18.88
N VAL A 115 -5.92 25.26 18.44
CA VAL A 115 -6.25 25.42 17.00
C VAL A 115 -5.66 26.70 16.43
N ASP A 116 -5.75 27.82 17.18
CA ASP A 116 -5.22 29.11 16.76
C ASP A 116 -3.67 29.08 16.72
N ASP A 117 -3.02 28.51 17.76
CA ASP A 117 -1.56 28.33 17.80
C ASP A 117 -1.07 27.47 16.61
N ALA A 118 -1.66 26.29 16.37
CA ALA A 118 -1.28 25.41 15.26
C ALA A 118 -1.54 26.02 13.86
N LEU A 119 -2.58 26.86 13.73
CA LEU A 119 -2.88 27.57 12.50
C LEU A 119 -1.87 28.71 12.22
N ASP A 120 -1.39 29.39 13.27
CA ASP A 120 -0.32 30.38 13.16
C ASP A 120 1.02 29.68 12.83
N ASP A 121 1.36 28.54 13.45
CA ASP A 121 2.56 27.75 13.13
C ASP A 121 2.58 27.27 11.66
N ILE A 122 1.48 26.71 11.14
CA ILE A 122 1.37 26.30 9.73
C ILE A 122 1.50 27.50 8.78
N ARG A 123 0.94 28.67 9.15
CA ARG A 123 1.05 29.88 8.32
C ARG A 123 2.45 30.46 8.32
N ASP A 124 3.11 30.55 9.48
CA ASP A 124 4.50 31.02 9.58
C ASP A 124 5.46 30.08 8.83
N ALA A 125 5.20 28.77 8.85
CA ALA A 125 5.94 27.79 8.05
C ALA A 125 5.80 28.03 6.54
N LEU A 126 4.58 28.28 6.05
CA LEU A 126 4.29 28.51 4.64
C LEU A 126 4.74 29.89 4.13
N ASP A 127 4.74 30.92 4.99
CA ASP A 127 5.14 32.28 4.60
C ASP A 127 6.64 32.36 4.25
N GLY A 128 7.49 31.45 4.77
CA GLY A 128 8.87 31.11 4.34
C GLY A 128 9.93 32.24 4.31
N GLY A 129 9.51 33.49 4.54
CA GLY A 129 10.30 34.69 4.35
C GLY A 129 10.96 34.80 2.96
N PHE A 130 12.07 35.55 2.90
CA PHE A 130 12.81 35.78 1.64
C PHE A 130 13.54 34.52 1.09
N PHE A 131 13.49 33.39 1.80
CA PHE A 131 14.26 32.19 1.46
C PHE A 131 13.41 30.98 1.08
N GLY A 132 12.07 31.08 1.16
CA GLY A 132 11.15 29.98 0.95
C GLY A 132 11.05 29.05 2.17
N VAL A 133 10.00 28.23 2.18
CA VAL A 133 9.75 27.17 3.16
C VAL A 133 10.97 26.27 3.28
N ARG A 134 11.37 25.93 4.51
CA ARG A 134 12.46 24.99 4.79
C ARG A 134 11.91 23.71 5.38
N GLY A 135 12.66 22.61 5.25
CA GLY A 135 12.27 21.32 5.85
C GLY A 135 11.92 21.43 7.34
N GLY A 136 12.73 22.15 8.11
CA GLY A 136 12.47 22.39 9.55
C GLY A 136 11.26 23.27 9.86
N ASP A 137 10.84 24.12 8.93
CA ASP A 137 9.64 24.94 9.13
C ASP A 137 8.37 24.06 8.95
N LEU A 138 8.45 23.04 8.09
CA LEU A 138 7.40 22.02 7.96
C LEU A 138 7.43 20.98 9.10
N ASP A 139 8.59 20.75 9.74
CA ASP A 139 8.67 19.90 10.95
C ASP A 139 7.76 20.45 12.05
N ASP A 140 7.86 21.76 12.33
CA ASP A 140 7.03 22.45 13.33
C ASP A 140 5.52 22.35 12.99
N ALA A 141 5.15 22.37 11.70
CA ALA A 141 3.77 22.19 11.24
C ALA A 141 3.22 20.77 11.46
N GLN A 142 4.06 19.73 11.39
CA GLN A 142 3.67 18.35 11.74
C GLN A 142 3.55 18.18 13.26
N ASP A 143 4.53 18.68 14.04
CA ASP A 143 4.49 18.64 15.51
C ASP A 143 3.19 19.30 16.05
N ALA A 144 2.75 20.40 15.42
CA ALA A 144 1.49 21.07 15.73
C ALA A 144 0.27 20.16 15.50
N LEU A 145 0.19 19.49 14.34
CA LEU A 145 -0.91 18.57 13.99
C LEU A 145 -0.90 17.26 14.82
N GLU A 146 0.28 16.79 15.23
CA GLU A 146 0.42 15.63 16.11
C GLU A 146 -0.28 15.83 17.45
N GLY A 147 -0.18 17.04 18.01
CA GLY A 147 -0.81 17.44 19.27
C GLY A 147 -2.34 17.58 19.23
N LEU A 148 -2.94 17.77 18.06
CA LEU A 148 -4.39 18.01 17.92
C LEU A 148 -5.23 16.73 17.96
N ASN A 149 -6.44 16.85 18.50
CA ASN A 149 -7.48 15.83 18.38
C ASN A 149 -8.29 16.00 17.07
N GLY A 150 -9.15 15.03 16.74
CA GLY A 150 -9.90 15.03 15.48
C GLY A 150 -10.79 16.26 15.27
N ARG A 151 -11.45 16.75 16.32
CA ARG A 151 -12.29 17.97 16.25
C ARG A 151 -11.47 19.25 16.09
N GLU A 152 -10.24 19.25 16.59
CA GLU A 152 -9.30 20.36 16.46
C GLU A 152 -8.69 20.39 15.05
N ILE A 153 -8.38 19.22 14.46
CA ILE A 153 -8.00 19.10 13.05
C ILE A 153 -9.14 19.60 12.15
N ASP A 154 -10.38 19.20 12.41
CA ASP A 154 -11.55 19.73 11.69
C ASP A 154 -11.64 21.27 11.79
N ALA A 155 -11.46 21.83 13.00
CA ALA A 155 -11.55 23.27 13.24
C ALA A 155 -10.40 24.05 12.57
N LEU A 156 -9.18 23.49 12.56
CA LEU A 156 -8.02 24.05 11.89
C LEU A 156 -8.23 24.07 10.38
N ILE A 157 -8.57 22.94 9.77
CA ILE A 157 -8.81 22.85 8.33
C ILE A 157 -9.99 23.75 7.92
N ALA A 158 -11.08 23.79 8.70
CA ALA A 158 -12.21 24.69 8.46
C ALA A 158 -11.84 26.19 8.55
N SER A 159 -10.77 26.54 9.26
CA SER A 159 -10.27 27.92 9.40
C SER A 159 -9.31 28.35 8.28
N MET A 160 -8.82 27.40 7.48
CA MET A 160 -8.05 27.66 6.26
C MET A 160 -8.98 27.81 5.04
N SER A 161 -8.63 28.69 4.11
CA SER A 161 -9.29 28.78 2.79
C SER A 161 -8.80 27.68 1.82
N ASP A 162 -9.57 27.40 0.77
CA ASP A 162 -9.18 26.43 -0.27
C ASP A 162 -7.88 26.81 -1.01
N ASP A 163 -7.53 28.10 -1.03
CA ASP A 163 -6.26 28.56 -1.60
C ASP A 163 -5.08 28.39 -0.62
N GLU A 164 -5.31 28.54 0.69
CA GLU A 164 -4.31 28.18 1.73
C GLU A 164 -4.07 26.67 1.76
N LEU A 165 -5.13 25.84 1.72
CA LEU A 165 -4.99 24.37 1.72
C LEU A 165 -4.25 23.87 0.48
N ARG A 166 -4.60 24.36 -0.72
CA ARG A 166 -3.89 24.01 -1.95
C ARG A 166 -2.44 24.47 -1.91
N HIS A 167 -2.15 25.65 -1.33
CA HIS A 167 -0.77 26.10 -1.19
C HIS A 167 0.03 25.19 -0.24
N TRP A 168 -0.56 24.83 0.91
CA TRP A 168 0.05 23.94 1.89
C TRP A 168 0.40 22.57 1.27
N ILE A 169 -0.57 21.93 0.62
CA ILE A 169 -0.40 20.64 -0.04
C ILE A 169 0.66 20.72 -1.15
N ASN A 170 0.64 21.76 -1.99
CA ASN A 170 1.68 21.94 -3.01
C ASN A 170 3.09 22.11 -2.43
N GLU A 171 3.25 22.77 -1.27
CA GLU A 171 4.57 22.90 -0.61
C GLU A 171 5.02 21.61 0.08
N LEU A 172 4.09 20.76 0.54
CA LEU A 172 4.38 19.39 0.98
C LEU A 172 4.83 18.51 -0.21
N GLU A 173 4.12 18.58 -1.34
CA GLU A 173 4.33 17.69 -2.48
C GLU A 173 5.53 18.09 -3.37
N ASP A 174 5.49 19.31 -3.92
CA ASP A 174 6.47 19.84 -4.87
C ASP A 174 7.54 20.71 -4.17
N GLY A 175 7.12 21.47 -3.15
CA GLY A 175 7.97 22.39 -2.39
C GLY A 175 8.64 23.50 -3.22
N TRP A 176 9.57 24.20 -2.58
CA TRP A 176 10.50 25.10 -3.27
C TRP A 176 11.81 24.42 -3.69
N VAL A 177 12.71 25.15 -4.34
CA VAL A 177 13.92 24.66 -5.05
C VAL A 177 14.72 23.61 -4.25
N GLY A 178 14.41 22.33 -4.49
CA GLY A 178 14.90 21.19 -3.73
C GLY A 178 13.95 20.00 -3.76
N GLY A 179 12.65 20.26 -3.90
CA GLY A 179 11.56 19.28 -3.74
C GLY A 179 10.89 19.45 -2.38
N GLY A 180 9.63 19.05 -2.27
CA GLY A 180 8.87 18.99 -1.03
C GLY A 180 9.36 17.87 -0.11
N TRP A 181 8.47 17.40 0.76
CA TRP A 181 8.71 16.18 1.54
C TRP A 181 8.72 14.95 0.64
N ASP A 182 9.52 13.95 1.02
CA ASP A 182 9.40 12.63 0.42
C ASP A 182 8.07 11.97 0.79
N ARG A 183 7.68 10.99 -0.04
CA ARG A 183 6.38 10.34 0.07
C ARG A 183 6.21 9.53 1.36
N GLU A 184 7.30 8.96 1.90
CA GLU A 184 7.25 8.21 3.16
C GLU A 184 6.83 9.14 4.30
N ARG A 185 7.41 10.34 4.36
CA ARG A 185 7.03 11.36 5.34
C ARG A 185 5.65 11.96 5.12
N ARG A 186 5.24 12.26 3.88
CA ARG A 186 3.87 12.75 3.63
C ARG A 186 2.81 11.73 4.05
N ARG A 187 3.10 10.44 3.84
CA ARG A 187 2.22 9.35 4.27
C ARG A 187 2.04 9.34 5.80
N GLU A 188 3.10 9.51 6.60
CA GLU A 188 2.98 9.63 8.07
C GLU A 188 2.02 10.77 8.50
N LEU A 189 2.10 11.92 7.81
CA LEU A 189 1.19 13.05 8.04
C LEU A 189 -0.27 12.71 7.65
N TRP A 190 -0.49 12.07 6.50
CA TRP A 190 -1.83 11.70 6.06
C TRP A 190 -2.43 10.56 6.90
N GLU A 191 -1.65 9.56 7.31
CA GLU A 191 -2.06 8.52 8.26
C GLU A 191 -2.65 9.14 9.54
N LEU A 192 -2.02 10.20 10.05
CA LEU A 192 -2.49 10.94 11.23
C LEU A 192 -3.77 11.73 10.97
N ILE A 193 -3.87 12.42 9.84
CA ILE A 193 -5.05 13.25 9.51
C ILE A 193 -6.25 12.36 9.20
N VAL A 194 -6.09 11.35 8.34
CA VAL A 194 -7.14 10.40 7.94
C VAL A 194 -7.63 9.58 9.14
N GLY A 195 -6.74 9.16 10.04
CA GLY A 195 -7.13 8.42 11.25
C GLY A 195 -7.92 9.23 12.29
N LYS A 196 -7.92 10.57 12.22
CA LYS A 196 -8.52 11.46 13.23
C LYS A 196 -9.71 12.30 12.73
N ALA A 197 -9.62 12.85 11.52
CA ALA A 197 -10.52 13.89 11.02
C ALA A 197 -11.91 13.37 10.61
N SER A 198 -12.87 14.28 10.43
CA SER A 198 -14.22 13.96 9.93
C SER A 198 -14.24 13.71 8.42
N LYS A 199 -15.28 13.02 7.94
CA LYS A 199 -15.54 12.88 6.49
C LYS A 199 -15.52 14.22 5.79
N ALA A 200 -16.23 15.23 6.31
CA ALA A 200 -16.30 16.56 5.70
C ALA A 200 -14.94 17.26 5.52
N THR A 201 -13.98 16.98 6.42
CA THR A 201 -12.60 17.45 6.33
C THR A 201 -11.82 16.66 5.28
N LEU A 202 -11.94 15.33 5.26
CA LEU A 202 -11.25 14.45 4.32
C LEU A 202 -11.75 14.64 2.88
N ASP A 203 -13.06 14.73 2.66
CA ASP A 203 -13.73 15.14 1.41
C ASP A 203 -13.25 16.50 0.89
N ARG A 204 -12.73 17.36 1.78
CA ARG A 204 -12.19 18.68 1.42
C ARG A 204 -10.72 18.61 1.05
N LEU A 205 -9.94 17.79 1.72
CA LEU A 205 -8.51 17.62 1.44
C LEU A 205 -8.27 16.77 0.19
N ALA A 206 -9.06 15.70 -0.02
CA ALA A 206 -9.01 14.85 -1.22
C ALA A 206 -9.36 15.58 -2.54
N ARG A 207 -9.82 16.84 -2.48
CA ARG A 207 -9.96 17.71 -3.67
C ARG A 207 -8.66 18.37 -4.12
N PHE A 208 -7.57 18.15 -3.40
CA PHE A 208 -6.27 18.80 -3.62
C PHE A 208 -5.07 17.84 -3.66
N THR A 209 -5.24 16.58 -3.24
CA THR A 209 -4.20 15.53 -3.26
C THR A 209 -4.82 14.14 -3.43
N ASP A 210 -4.13 13.27 -4.14
CA ASP A 210 -4.47 11.85 -4.29
C ASP A 210 -3.92 11.00 -3.12
N GLU A 211 -3.14 11.59 -2.19
CA GLU A 211 -2.57 10.89 -1.02
C GLU A 211 -3.60 10.64 0.11
N ILE A 212 -4.87 10.97 -0.10
CA ILE A 212 -6.02 10.60 0.77
C ILE A 212 -6.95 9.60 0.06
N GLN A 213 -7.08 9.71 -1.25
CA GLN A 213 -7.93 8.88 -2.11
C GLN A 213 -7.12 8.55 -3.36
N PRO A 214 -6.65 7.30 -3.56
CA PRO A 214 -5.82 6.97 -4.71
C PRO A 214 -6.56 7.26 -6.02
N SER A 215 -5.85 7.86 -6.98
CA SER A 215 -6.42 8.11 -8.31
C SER A 215 -6.76 6.80 -9.03
N PHE A 216 -7.68 6.89 -9.99
CA PHE A 216 -8.05 5.80 -10.89
C PHE A 216 -8.13 6.26 -12.36
N ASP A 217 -7.57 7.44 -12.67
CA ASP A 217 -7.65 8.07 -14.00
C ASP A 217 -6.97 7.25 -15.11
N ASP A 218 -5.86 6.57 -14.80
CA ASP A 218 -5.00 5.85 -15.75
C ASP A 218 -5.20 4.31 -15.72
N VAL A 219 -6.23 3.80 -15.02
CA VAL A 219 -6.55 2.35 -14.97
C VAL A 219 -6.80 1.79 -16.38
N GLY A 220 -6.00 0.80 -16.76
CA GLY A 220 -5.98 0.17 -18.09
C GLY A 220 -7.03 -0.92 -18.29
N GLY A 221 -7.43 -1.62 -17.23
CA GLY A 221 -8.46 -2.66 -17.24
C GLY A 221 -7.92 -4.08 -17.04
N ASP A 222 -8.80 -5.04 -16.79
CA ASP A 222 -8.44 -6.46 -16.70
C ASP A 222 -8.21 -7.05 -18.11
N GLY A 223 -6.96 -6.95 -18.57
CA GLY A 223 -6.51 -7.47 -19.86
C GLY A 223 -6.66 -8.99 -20.02
N ALA A 224 -6.68 -9.76 -18.92
CA ALA A 224 -6.93 -11.21 -18.99
C ALA A 224 -8.40 -11.54 -19.25
N ARG A 225 -9.31 -10.61 -18.92
CA ARG A 225 -10.77 -10.72 -19.12
C ARG A 225 -11.27 -10.28 -20.50
N ASP A 226 -10.37 -9.76 -21.35
CA ASP A 226 -10.72 -8.97 -22.54
C ASP A 226 -11.66 -7.76 -22.20
N ASP A 227 -11.53 -7.16 -21.01
CA ASP A 227 -12.32 -5.99 -20.57
C ASP A 227 -11.47 -4.70 -20.53
N PRO A 228 -11.34 -3.96 -21.65
CA PRO A 228 -10.58 -2.73 -21.74
C PRO A 228 -11.38 -1.48 -21.31
N GLU A 229 -12.52 -1.61 -20.62
CA GLU A 229 -13.30 -0.47 -20.16
C GLU A 229 -12.69 0.20 -18.93
N SER A 230 -11.72 1.10 -19.15
CA SER A 230 -11.23 2.03 -18.14
C SER A 230 -12.39 2.76 -17.44
N VAL A 231 -12.47 2.58 -16.11
CA VAL A 231 -13.59 3.07 -15.29
C VAL A 231 -13.56 4.59 -15.07
N ALA A 232 -12.44 5.25 -15.37
CA ALA A 232 -12.16 6.66 -15.06
C ALA A 232 -13.24 7.67 -15.51
N ASN A 233 -14.01 7.35 -16.56
CA ASN A 233 -15.03 8.25 -17.11
C ASN A 233 -16.46 7.96 -16.62
N THR A 234 -16.65 6.92 -15.81
CA THR A 234 -17.97 6.42 -15.36
C THR A 234 -18.04 6.11 -13.88
N ALA A 235 -16.91 6.16 -13.16
CA ALA A 235 -16.83 5.90 -11.74
C ALA A 235 -16.57 7.16 -10.90
N GLU A 236 -17.02 7.14 -9.64
CA GLU A 236 -16.77 8.17 -8.63
C GLU A 236 -16.58 7.53 -7.25
N TYR A 237 -15.95 8.26 -6.32
CA TYR A 237 -15.88 7.82 -4.91
C TYR A 237 -17.21 8.11 -4.21
N ASP A 238 -17.84 7.07 -3.66
CA ASP A 238 -19.01 7.18 -2.76
C ASP A 238 -19.07 5.97 -1.80
N GLU A 239 -19.95 6.03 -0.80
CA GLU A 239 -20.16 4.94 0.15
C GLU A 239 -21.31 4.01 -0.26
N VAL A 240 -21.06 2.71 -0.19
CA VAL A 240 -22.11 1.68 -0.29
C VAL A 240 -22.60 1.28 1.10
N ASN A 241 -23.83 0.75 1.21
CA ASN A 241 -24.25 0.07 2.44
C ASN A 241 -23.36 -1.16 2.68
N HIS A 242 -22.65 -1.22 3.82
CA HIS A 242 -21.58 -2.18 4.03
C HIS A 242 -21.44 -2.69 5.46
N GLN A 243 -20.78 -3.83 5.60
CA GLN A 243 -20.06 -4.25 6.81
C GLN A 243 -18.64 -4.63 6.44
N LEU A 244 -17.70 -4.44 7.38
CA LEU A 244 -16.30 -4.78 7.10
C LEU A 244 -16.13 -6.29 6.92
N PHE A 245 -16.77 -7.09 7.79
CA PHE A 245 -16.78 -8.55 7.74
C PHE A 245 -18.21 -9.09 7.93
N VAL A 246 -18.58 -10.17 7.26
CA VAL A 246 -19.91 -10.77 7.32
C VAL A 246 -19.79 -12.29 7.48
N GLY A 247 -19.78 -12.75 8.74
CA GLY A 247 -19.71 -14.18 9.05
C GLY A 247 -18.30 -14.79 9.01
N GLY A 248 -17.27 -14.07 8.57
CA GLY A 248 -15.89 -14.52 8.68
C GLY A 248 -14.88 -13.69 7.87
N ILE A 249 -13.81 -14.36 7.48
CA ILE A 249 -12.99 -14.09 6.30
C ILE A 249 -13.04 -15.41 5.51
N SER A 250 -13.27 -15.35 4.21
CA SER A 250 -13.27 -16.49 3.31
C SER A 250 -12.65 -16.11 1.96
N PRO A 251 -11.95 -17.04 1.27
CA PRO A 251 -11.61 -16.85 -0.13
C PRO A 251 -12.83 -16.55 -1.00
N SER A 252 -14.02 -17.01 -0.56
CA SER A 252 -15.30 -16.77 -1.22
C SER A 252 -15.91 -15.39 -0.96
N ASP A 253 -15.18 -14.44 -0.37
CA ASP A 253 -15.63 -13.03 -0.23
C ASP A 253 -14.99 -12.13 -1.31
N ILE A 254 -13.93 -12.64 -1.96
CA ILE A 254 -13.20 -11.94 -3.02
C ILE A 254 -13.84 -12.23 -4.37
N ALA A 255 -13.99 -11.19 -5.17
CA ALA A 255 -14.09 -11.32 -6.61
C ALA A 255 -13.50 -10.05 -7.25
N GLN A 256 -12.52 -10.24 -8.12
CA GLN A 256 -11.92 -9.16 -8.89
C GLN A 256 -12.94 -8.58 -9.88
N GLY A 257 -12.99 -7.25 -10.01
CA GLY A 257 -13.73 -6.52 -11.03
C GLY A 257 -12.80 -5.97 -12.12
N ALA A 258 -12.78 -4.65 -12.29
CA ALA A 258 -12.28 -4.00 -13.51
C ALA A 258 -10.75 -3.77 -13.60
N ILE A 259 -9.95 -4.05 -12.58
CA ILE A 259 -8.48 -3.86 -12.60
C ILE A 259 -7.72 -5.17 -12.81
N GLY A 260 -6.55 -5.09 -13.47
CA GLY A 260 -5.64 -6.21 -13.71
C GLY A 260 -4.81 -6.65 -12.49
N ASP A 261 -5.35 -6.61 -11.27
CA ASP A 261 -4.63 -6.86 -10.01
C ASP A 261 -4.69 -8.35 -9.56
N CYS A 262 -4.85 -9.28 -10.51
CA CYS A 262 -5.27 -10.67 -10.19
C CYS A 262 -4.26 -11.40 -9.31
N TRP A 263 -2.99 -11.00 -9.41
CA TRP A 263 -1.88 -11.42 -8.57
C TRP A 263 -2.16 -11.18 -7.08
N TYR A 264 -2.73 -10.03 -6.72
CA TYR A 264 -3.06 -9.66 -5.35
C TYR A 264 -4.36 -10.35 -4.90
N MET A 265 -5.40 -10.35 -5.75
CA MET A 265 -6.67 -11.02 -5.45
C MET A 265 -6.51 -12.53 -5.20
N ALA A 266 -5.75 -13.23 -6.04
CA ALA A 266 -5.42 -14.64 -5.82
C ALA A 266 -4.60 -14.86 -4.53
N SER A 267 -3.74 -13.91 -4.17
CA SER A 267 -2.95 -13.96 -2.93
C SER A 267 -3.80 -13.76 -1.69
N LEU A 268 -4.71 -12.77 -1.69
CA LEU A 268 -5.69 -12.57 -0.62
C LEU A 268 -6.58 -13.81 -0.45
N MET A 269 -7.01 -14.46 -1.53
CA MET A 269 -7.76 -15.72 -1.47
C MET A 269 -6.93 -16.86 -0.84
N ALA A 270 -5.67 -17.02 -1.25
CA ALA A 270 -4.79 -18.05 -0.72
C ALA A 270 -4.50 -17.84 0.79
N VAL A 271 -4.27 -16.59 1.22
CA VAL A 271 -4.09 -16.25 2.64
C VAL A 271 -5.39 -16.39 3.41
N ALA A 272 -6.55 -16.05 2.84
CA ALA A 272 -7.87 -16.26 3.47
C ALA A 272 -8.17 -17.74 3.71
N GLN A 273 -7.67 -18.64 2.85
CA GLN A 273 -7.73 -20.07 3.09
C GLN A 273 -6.73 -20.51 4.17
N ALA A 274 -5.48 -20.10 4.05
CA ALA A 274 -4.38 -20.54 4.90
C ALA A 274 -4.52 -20.03 6.35
N ASP A 275 -4.70 -18.72 6.52
CA ASP A 275 -5.00 -18.09 7.81
C ASP A 275 -5.96 -16.89 7.72
N PRO A 276 -7.29 -17.11 7.79
CA PRO A 276 -8.28 -16.02 7.80
C PRO A 276 -8.10 -15.07 9.01
N SER A 277 -7.45 -15.52 10.09
CA SER A 277 -7.20 -14.67 11.26
C SER A 277 -6.12 -13.62 11.00
N LEU A 278 -5.21 -13.85 10.04
CA LEU A 278 -4.18 -12.88 9.66
C LEU A 278 -4.82 -11.67 9.00
N LEU A 279 -5.69 -11.88 8.00
CA LEU A 279 -6.45 -10.82 7.33
C LEU A 279 -7.39 -10.08 8.28
N ARG A 280 -8.11 -10.80 9.15
CA ARG A 280 -8.96 -10.20 10.20
C ARG A 280 -8.18 -9.30 11.17
N GLN A 281 -6.89 -9.56 11.37
CA GLN A 281 -5.97 -8.77 12.20
C GLN A 281 -5.13 -7.74 11.41
N ALA A 282 -5.20 -7.76 10.08
CA ALA A 282 -4.54 -6.78 9.22
C ALA A 282 -5.35 -5.48 9.16
N ILE A 283 -6.68 -5.56 9.20
CA ILE A 283 -7.57 -4.39 9.16
C ILE A 283 -8.02 -3.98 10.57
N THR A 284 -7.77 -2.74 10.94
CA THR A 284 -8.27 -2.10 12.16
C THR A 284 -9.26 -1.01 11.79
N ARG A 285 -10.45 -1.01 12.41
CA ARG A 285 -11.45 0.05 12.23
C ARG A 285 -11.19 1.17 13.25
N ASN A 286 -11.03 2.39 12.75
CA ASN A 286 -10.75 3.57 13.56
C ASN A 286 -12.04 4.20 14.12
N PRO A 287 -11.96 4.98 15.21
CA PRO A 287 -13.15 5.57 15.83
C PRO A 287 -13.93 6.53 14.92
N ASN A 288 -13.27 7.21 13.98
CA ASN A 288 -13.91 8.10 13.00
C ASN A 288 -14.57 7.34 11.83
N GLY A 289 -14.46 6.01 11.75
CA GLY A 289 -15.03 5.20 10.68
C GLY A 289 -14.07 4.82 9.55
N THR A 290 -12.83 5.34 9.55
CA THR A 290 -11.78 4.92 8.59
C THR A 290 -11.20 3.54 8.94
N TYR A 291 -10.42 2.96 8.03
CA TYR A 291 -9.76 1.66 8.21
C TYR A 291 -8.25 1.79 8.06
N THR A 292 -7.49 1.33 9.04
CA THR A 292 -6.03 1.17 8.94
C THR A 292 -5.70 -0.28 8.59
N VAL A 293 -5.01 -0.48 7.47
CA VAL A 293 -4.60 -1.78 6.93
C VAL A 293 -3.11 -1.97 7.10
N ARG A 294 -2.71 -3.10 7.69
CA ARG A 294 -1.32 -3.54 7.75
C ARG A 294 -0.94 -4.27 6.47
N LEU A 295 0.03 -3.71 5.77
CA LEU A 295 0.73 -4.31 4.63
C LEU A 295 2.21 -4.51 4.96
N TYR A 296 2.94 -5.14 4.05
CA TYR A 296 4.40 -5.26 4.11
C TYR A 296 5.07 -4.82 2.80
N ASP A 297 6.17 -4.08 2.92
CA ASP A 297 7.00 -3.58 1.82
C ASP A 297 8.47 -3.93 2.08
N ASP A 298 9.06 -4.78 1.24
CA ASP A 298 10.35 -5.46 1.47
C ASP A 298 10.42 -6.12 2.88
N GLY A 299 9.30 -6.70 3.34
CA GLY A 299 9.17 -7.30 4.68
C GLY A 299 9.14 -6.31 5.84
N ARG A 300 9.12 -5.00 5.58
CA ARG A 300 8.87 -3.95 6.58
C ARG A 300 7.37 -3.76 6.73
N LEU A 301 6.88 -3.68 7.96
CA LEU A 301 5.47 -3.37 8.22
C LEU A 301 5.17 -1.93 7.77
N VAL A 302 4.07 -1.76 7.04
CA VAL A 302 3.50 -0.46 6.67
C VAL A 302 2.01 -0.47 7.04
N ASP A 303 1.58 0.46 7.88
CA ASP A 303 0.16 0.68 8.16
C ASP A 303 -0.37 1.78 7.21
N VAL A 304 -1.54 1.56 6.60
CA VAL A 304 -2.12 2.46 5.60
C VAL A 304 -3.56 2.76 5.96
N THR A 305 -3.91 4.03 6.19
CA THR A 305 -5.28 4.40 6.58
C THR A 305 -6.08 4.90 5.38
N VAL A 306 -7.24 4.28 5.13
CA VAL A 306 -8.16 4.58 4.03
C VAL A 306 -9.57 4.94 4.53
N THR A 307 -10.25 5.81 3.79
CA THR A 307 -11.68 6.12 4.01
C THR A 307 -12.58 4.97 3.53
N PRO A 308 -13.82 4.82 4.02
CA PRO A 308 -14.76 3.78 3.58
C PRO A 308 -15.38 4.03 2.19
N GLU A 309 -15.21 5.22 1.61
CA GLU A 309 -15.67 5.52 0.24
C GLU A 309 -14.91 4.65 -0.77
N MET A 310 -15.62 4.05 -1.72
CA MET A 310 -15.05 3.15 -2.72
C MET A 310 -15.29 3.69 -4.12
N VAL A 311 -14.47 3.28 -5.09
CA VAL A 311 -14.68 3.64 -6.50
C VAL A 311 -15.89 2.87 -7.02
N LEU A 312 -17.01 3.56 -7.24
CA LEU A 312 -18.27 2.97 -7.70
C LEU A 312 -18.54 3.28 -9.16
N ARG A 313 -18.94 2.26 -9.94
CA ARG A 313 -19.53 2.39 -11.28
C ARG A 313 -20.97 1.88 -11.23
N ASP A 314 -21.93 2.68 -11.68
CA ASP A 314 -23.36 2.36 -11.65
C ASP A 314 -23.85 1.88 -10.25
N ASP A 315 -23.59 2.69 -9.21
CA ASP A 315 -23.94 2.44 -7.80
C ASP A 315 -23.36 1.13 -7.20
N SER A 316 -22.34 0.54 -7.83
CA SER A 316 -21.70 -0.73 -7.42
C SER A 316 -20.17 -0.56 -7.42
N PRO A 317 -19.39 -1.20 -6.52
CA PRO A 317 -17.95 -1.04 -6.54
C PRO A 317 -17.35 -1.56 -7.86
N ALA A 318 -16.32 -0.90 -8.37
CA ALA A 318 -15.79 -1.15 -9.71
C ALA A 318 -14.63 -2.15 -9.75
N PHE A 319 -13.85 -2.21 -8.67
CA PHE A 319 -12.61 -3.00 -8.56
C PHE A 319 -12.90 -4.31 -7.81
N SER A 320 -12.41 -4.56 -6.60
CA SER A 320 -12.84 -5.75 -5.85
C SER A 320 -14.32 -5.61 -5.46
N TYR A 321 -15.15 -6.65 -5.63
CA TYR A 321 -16.48 -6.73 -5.01
C TYR A 321 -17.15 -8.08 -5.20
N GLN A 322 -17.95 -8.49 -4.22
CA GLN A 322 -18.98 -9.49 -4.43
C GLN A 322 -20.39 -8.89 -4.50
N HIS A 323 -21.35 -9.71 -4.92
CA HIS A 323 -22.76 -9.32 -4.94
C HIS A 323 -23.28 -9.05 -3.52
N THR A 324 -24.21 -8.10 -3.40
CA THR A 324 -24.80 -7.75 -2.09
C THR A 324 -25.41 -8.96 -1.38
N GLN A 325 -25.14 -9.06 -0.08
CA GLN A 325 -25.62 -10.12 0.81
C GLN A 325 -26.37 -9.57 2.02
N GLU A 326 -27.01 -10.46 2.80
CA GLU A 326 -27.71 -10.07 4.03
C GLU A 326 -26.67 -9.74 5.11
N LEU A 327 -26.65 -8.48 5.54
CA LEU A 327 -25.76 -7.97 6.59
C LEU A 327 -26.30 -8.34 7.99
N ALA A 328 -25.47 -8.24 9.02
CA ALA A 328 -25.85 -8.62 10.40
C ALA A 328 -27.03 -7.82 10.99
N ASP A 329 -27.37 -6.67 10.41
CA ASP A 329 -28.55 -5.86 10.78
C ASP A 329 -29.84 -6.26 10.03
N GLY A 330 -29.72 -7.17 9.04
CA GLY A 330 -30.80 -7.62 8.15
C GLY A 330 -31.04 -6.73 6.93
N SER A 331 -30.15 -5.77 6.64
CA SER A 331 -30.13 -5.02 5.39
C SER A 331 -29.39 -5.78 4.28
N GLN A 332 -29.53 -5.33 3.03
CA GLN A 332 -28.70 -5.83 1.92
C GLN A 332 -27.56 -4.85 1.69
N GLY A 333 -26.33 -5.35 1.63
CA GLY A 333 -25.14 -4.55 1.37
C GLY A 333 -23.92 -5.39 1.06
N TYR A 334 -22.75 -4.77 1.07
CA TYR A 334 -21.48 -5.39 0.70
C TYR A 334 -20.65 -5.78 1.92
N GLU A 335 -19.91 -6.88 1.79
CA GLU A 335 -18.76 -7.16 2.66
C GLU A 335 -17.52 -6.53 2.02
N ILE A 336 -16.86 -5.60 2.74
CA ILE A 336 -15.90 -4.68 2.10
C ILE A 336 -14.43 -4.90 2.49
N TRP A 337 -14.09 -5.92 3.28
CA TRP A 337 -12.68 -6.19 3.60
C TRP A 337 -11.77 -6.35 2.37
N PRO A 338 -12.18 -6.96 1.22
CA PRO A 338 -11.32 -7.04 0.05
C PRO A 338 -11.05 -5.66 -0.57
N LEU A 339 -12.09 -4.82 -0.66
CA LEU A 339 -12.01 -3.44 -1.17
C LEU A 339 -11.08 -2.58 -0.31
N VAL A 340 -11.16 -2.74 1.00
CA VAL A 340 -10.28 -2.05 1.96
C VAL A 340 -8.82 -2.48 1.78
N MET A 341 -8.54 -3.79 1.59
CA MET A 341 -7.19 -4.29 1.31
C MET A 341 -6.62 -3.83 -0.04
N GLU A 342 -7.47 -3.77 -1.07
CA GLU A 342 -7.13 -3.30 -2.42
C GLU A 342 -6.84 -1.80 -2.45
N LYS A 343 -7.74 -0.99 -1.89
CA LYS A 343 -7.59 0.46 -1.78
C LYS A 343 -6.35 0.87 -0.97
N ALA A 344 -6.04 0.14 0.10
CA ALA A 344 -4.84 0.37 0.90
C ALA A 344 -3.56 0.09 0.10
N LEU A 345 -3.54 -0.96 -0.72
CA LEU A 345 -2.39 -1.24 -1.59
C LEU A 345 -2.25 -0.17 -2.68
N ALA A 346 -3.35 0.21 -3.34
CA ALA A 346 -3.36 1.29 -4.33
C ALA A 346 -2.83 2.61 -3.73
N LEU A 347 -3.31 3.02 -2.55
CA LEU A 347 -2.84 4.24 -1.87
C LEU A 347 -1.36 4.15 -1.46
N HIS A 348 -0.88 2.97 -1.06
CA HIS A 348 0.52 2.76 -0.73
C HIS A 348 1.44 2.82 -1.95
N TRP A 349 1.00 2.31 -3.11
CA TRP A 349 1.81 2.21 -4.32
C TRP A 349 1.70 3.44 -5.23
N GLY A 350 0.57 4.16 -5.23
CA GLY A 350 0.37 5.45 -5.89
C GLY A 350 -1.10 5.73 -6.14
N ASP A 351 -1.67 4.85 -6.93
CA ASP A 351 -2.99 4.92 -7.53
C ASP A 351 -3.43 3.47 -7.87
N TYR A 352 -4.63 3.31 -8.43
CA TYR A 352 -5.13 1.99 -8.84
C TYR A 352 -4.44 1.43 -10.09
N ALA A 353 -3.80 2.25 -10.92
CA ALA A 353 -3.05 1.78 -12.09
C ALA A 353 -1.69 1.16 -11.67
N ALA A 354 -1.09 1.65 -10.58
CA ALA A 354 0.16 1.16 -10.01
C ALA A 354 0.09 -0.30 -9.52
N ILE A 355 -1.11 -0.86 -9.28
CA ILE A 355 -1.32 -2.25 -8.86
C ILE A 355 -1.72 -3.19 -10.00
N GLU A 356 -1.79 -2.71 -11.25
CA GLU A 356 -2.09 -3.54 -12.43
C GLU A 356 -0.87 -4.40 -12.83
N GLY A 357 -0.97 -5.71 -12.59
CA GLY A 357 -0.03 -6.73 -13.08
C GLY A 357 1.32 -6.84 -12.35
N ASP A 358 1.38 -7.69 -11.32
CA ASP A 358 2.64 -8.20 -10.74
C ASP A 358 2.57 -9.75 -10.58
N SER A 359 3.52 -10.34 -9.87
CA SER A 359 3.57 -11.75 -9.50
C SER A 359 2.73 -12.03 -8.26
N PRO A 360 1.95 -13.13 -8.20
CA PRO A 360 1.20 -13.46 -6.99
C PRO A 360 2.13 -13.90 -5.84
N GLY A 361 3.40 -14.22 -6.12
CA GLY A 361 4.42 -14.34 -5.08
C GLY A 361 4.56 -13.07 -4.25
N LEU A 362 4.65 -11.90 -4.90
CA LEU A 362 4.70 -10.61 -4.22
C LEU A 362 3.40 -10.31 -3.46
N GLY A 363 2.24 -10.70 -3.98
CA GLY A 363 0.96 -10.53 -3.30
C GLY A 363 0.90 -11.28 -1.96
N LEU A 364 1.47 -12.49 -1.91
CA LEU A 364 1.64 -13.22 -0.66
C LEU A 364 2.61 -12.50 0.30
N GLU A 365 3.70 -11.94 -0.20
CA GLU A 365 4.68 -11.20 0.63
C GLU A 365 4.08 -9.91 1.23
N VAL A 366 3.34 -9.14 0.42
CA VAL A 366 2.66 -7.89 0.82
C VAL A 366 1.64 -8.13 1.94
N VAL A 367 0.97 -9.27 1.96
CA VAL A 367 -0.04 -9.61 2.98
C VAL A 367 0.59 -10.24 4.22
N THR A 368 1.58 -11.14 4.05
CA THR A 368 2.10 -11.97 5.15
C THR A 368 3.37 -11.44 5.81
N GLY A 369 4.14 -10.62 5.10
CA GLY A 369 5.49 -10.22 5.50
C GLY A 369 6.51 -11.36 5.53
N GLN A 370 6.15 -12.57 5.04
CA GLN A 370 7.08 -13.68 4.83
C GLN A 370 7.46 -13.76 3.35
N PRO A 371 8.71 -14.10 3.01
CA PRO A 371 9.12 -14.28 1.61
C PRO A 371 8.41 -15.47 0.98
N SER A 372 8.15 -15.38 -0.32
CA SER A 372 7.59 -16.46 -1.13
C SER A 372 8.69 -17.22 -1.86
N ASP A 373 8.67 -18.54 -1.78
CA ASP A 373 9.44 -19.39 -2.69
C ASP A 373 8.74 -19.48 -4.05
N SER A 374 9.49 -19.65 -5.13
CA SER A 374 8.95 -19.82 -6.48
C SER A 374 9.76 -20.80 -7.33
N SER A 375 9.08 -21.47 -8.24
CA SER A 375 9.68 -22.40 -9.21
C SER A 375 8.87 -22.50 -10.49
N ASP A 376 9.53 -22.85 -11.60
CA ASP A 376 8.86 -23.34 -12.80
C ASP A 376 8.13 -24.66 -12.48
N LEU A 377 7.02 -24.96 -13.18
CA LEU A 377 6.20 -26.15 -12.85
C LEU A 377 6.89 -27.50 -13.14
N ASP A 378 7.94 -27.50 -13.96
CA ASP A 378 8.84 -28.65 -14.18
C ASP A 378 9.54 -29.09 -12.88
N ASP A 379 9.84 -28.14 -11.98
CA ASP A 379 10.51 -28.34 -10.69
C ASP A 379 9.52 -28.21 -9.49
N ALA A 380 8.21 -28.20 -9.75
CA ALA A 380 7.18 -28.02 -8.72
C ALA A 380 7.17 -29.10 -7.62
N PRO A 381 6.71 -28.77 -6.40
CA PRO A 381 6.47 -29.76 -5.34
C PRO A 381 5.50 -30.83 -5.82
N SER A 382 5.79 -32.10 -5.53
CA SER A 382 4.89 -33.21 -5.89
C SER A 382 3.49 -33.03 -5.31
N VAL A 383 2.49 -33.72 -5.89
CA VAL A 383 1.11 -33.69 -5.40
C VAL A 383 1.01 -33.91 -3.87
N SER A 384 1.84 -34.79 -3.30
CA SER A 384 1.90 -35.02 -1.84
C SER A 384 2.60 -33.92 -1.03
N GLU A 385 3.51 -33.17 -1.64
CA GLU A 385 4.18 -32.02 -1.01
C GLU A 385 3.27 -30.78 -1.04
N LEU A 386 2.51 -30.57 -2.13
CA LEU A 386 1.46 -29.54 -2.18
C LEU A 386 0.35 -29.79 -1.15
N ASP A 387 -0.14 -31.03 -1.06
CA ASP A 387 -1.10 -31.47 -0.05
C ASP A 387 -0.60 -31.18 1.38
N SER A 388 0.65 -31.57 1.67
CA SER A 388 1.30 -31.33 2.97
C SER A 388 1.48 -29.83 3.29
N LEU A 389 1.67 -28.99 2.27
CA LEU A 389 1.87 -27.55 2.43
C LEU A 389 0.55 -26.84 2.73
N LEU A 390 -0.54 -27.20 2.03
CA LEU A 390 -1.88 -26.68 2.30
C LEU A 390 -2.38 -27.13 3.69
N ASP A 391 -2.20 -28.40 4.05
CA ASP A 391 -2.51 -28.93 5.40
C ASP A 391 -1.66 -28.25 6.50
N GLY A 392 -0.45 -27.80 6.16
CA GLY A 392 0.42 -27.02 7.04
C GLY A 392 -0.03 -25.57 7.25
N GLY A 393 -1.03 -25.08 6.49
CA GLY A 393 -1.42 -23.68 6.48
C GLY A 393 -0.48 -22.78 5.69
N GLY A 394 0.18 -23.31 4.66
CA GLY A 394 0.85 -22.51 3.63
C GLY A 394 -0.13 -22.05 2.54
N ALA A 395 0.17 -20.92 1.90
CA ALA A 395 -0.56 -20.40 0.76
C ALA A 395 0.15 -20.77 -0.54
N VAL A 396 -0.63 -21.08 -1.59
CA VAL A 396 -0.11 -21.43 -2.92
C VAL A 396 -0.84 -20.65 -4.00
N THR A 397 -0.07 -19.93 -4.80
CA THR A 397 -0.55 -19.18 -5.98
C THR A 397 0.23 -19.55 -7.23
N LEU A 398 -0.36 -19.25 -8.38
CA LEU A 398 0.08 -19.70 -9.70
C LEU A 398 0.02 -18.53 -10.68
N ALA A 399 1.01 -18.43 -11.56
CA ALA A 399 0.92 -17.61 -12.77
C ALA A 399 0.66 -18.53 -13.97
N SER A 400 -0.31 -18.18 -14.82
CA SER A 400 -0.56 -18.86 -16.08
C SER A 400 0.49 -18.46 -17.14
N PHE A 401 0.44 -19.04 -18.34
CA PHE A 401 1.25 -18.59 -19.47
C PHE A 401 0.68 -17.29 -20.06
N GLY A 402 1.54 -16.41 -20.57
CA GLY A 402 1.10 -15.30 -21.41
C GLY A 402 0.57 -15.79 -22.77
N ASP A 403 -0.01 -14.88 -23.56
CA ASP A 403 -0.61 -15.20 -24.86
C ASP A 403 0.36 -15.89 -25.82
N GLY A 404 -0.12 -16.95 -26.49
CA GLY A 404 0.67 -17.71 -27.45
C GLY A 404 -0.17 -18.66 -28.32
N ASP A 405 0.40 -19.06 -29.46
CA ASP A 405 -0.24 -19.99 -30.41
C ASP A 405 -0.19 -21.47 -29.96
N ASP A 406 0.68 -21.82 -29.01
CA ASP A 406 0.97 -23.19 -28.55
C ASP A 406 0.58 -23.39 -27.05
N LEU A 407 -0.65 -23.04 -26.68
CA LEU A 407 -1.19 -23.26 -25.32
C LEU A 407 -1.75 -24.69 -25.13
N PRO A 408 -1.72 -25.25 -23.91
CA PRO A 408 -2.38 -26.52 -23.59
C PRO A 408 -3.92 -26.48 -23.77
N ASP A 409 -4.53 -27.65 -24.01
CA ASP A 409 -5.99 -27.84 -24.16
C ASP A 409 -6.82 -27.47 -22.90
N THR A 410 -6.16 -27.15 -21.78
CA THR A 410 -6.78 -26.64 -20.54
C THR A 410 -7.16 -25.15 -20.63
N TYR A 411 -6.57 -24.40 -21.57
CA TYR A 411 -6.88 -22.99 -21.78
C TYR A 411 -8.14 -22.81 -22.64
N GLY A 412 -8.93 -21.77 -22.35
CA GLY A 412 -10.13 -21.47 -23.11
C GLY A 412 -11.08 -20.52 -22.42
N ASN A 413 -12.38 -20.66 -22.70
CA ASN A 413 -13.41 -19.82 -22.09
C ASN A 413 -13.51 -20.11 -20.59
N ALA A 414 -13.21 -19.12 -19.76
CA ALA A 414 -13.30 -19.22 -18.30
C ALA A 414 -14.69 -19.62 -17.81
N SER A 415 -15.76 -19.16 -18.46
CA SER A 415 -17.15 -19.55 -18.10
C SER A 415 -17.49 -21.02 -18.41
N ASP A 416 -16.66 -21.70 -19.21
CA ASP A 416 -16.76 -23.14 -19.46
C ASP A 416 -15.72 -23.95 -18.64
N GLY A 417 -15.02 -23.32 -17.69
CA GLY A 417 -13.98 -23.93 -16.86
C GLY A 417 -12.58 -23.96 -17.48
N GLY A 418 -12.33 -23.14 -18.51
CA GLY A 418 -11.01 -22.98 -19.13
C GLY A 418 -10.06 -22.08 -18.33
N LEU A 419 -8.75 -22.34 -18.43
CA LEU A 419 -7.71 -21.45 -17.94
C LEU A 419 -7.53 -20.23 -18.87
N VAL A 420 -7.07 -19.14 -18.27
CA VAL A 420 -6.91 -17.81 -18.89
C VAL A 420 -5.42 -17.47 -18.91
N THR A 421 -4.95 -16.85 -20.00
CA THR A 421 -3.56 -16.40 -20.15
C THR A 421 -3.27 -15.12 -19.38
N GLY A 422 -2.00 -14.92 -19.00
CA GLY A 422 -1.53 -13.73 -18.28
C GLY A 422 -2.20 -13.52 -16.92
N HIS A 423 -2.68 -14.59 -16.27
CA HIS A 423 -3.61 -14.52 -15.15
C HIS A 423 -3.11 -15.31 -13.93
N ALA A 424 -3.51 -14.86 -12.74
CA ALA A 424 -3.15 -15.51 -11.49
C ALA A 424 -4.30 -16.38 -10.94
N TYR A 425 -3.93 -17.48 -10.28
CA TYR A 425 -4.85 -18.42 -9.63
C TYR A 425 -4.31 -18.79 -8.25
N TYR A 426 -5.17 -19.28 -7.34
CA TYR A 426 -4.72 -19.98 -6.13
C TYR A 426 -5.11 -21.45 -6.14
N VAL A 427 -4.34 -22.30 -5.44
CA VAL A 427 -4.68 -23.71 -5.25
C VAL A 427 -5.62 -23.83 -4.05
N GLN A 428 -6.85 -24.25 -4.30
CA GLN A 428 -7.86 -24.45 -3.27
C GLN A 428 -7.74 -25.82 -2.59
N SER A 429 -7.41 -26.87 -3.34
CA SER A 429 -7.30 -28.23 -2.77
C SER A 429 -6.48 -29.17 -3.64
N VAL A 430 -6.00 -30.23 -3.02
CA VAL A 430 -5.32 -31.35 -3.66
C VAL A 430 -6.05 -32.64 -3.28
N ASP A 431 -6.16 -33.58 -4.21
CA ASP A 431 -6.56 -34.96 -3.93
C ASP A 431 -5.41 -35.88 -4.34
N THR A 432 -4.71 -36.40 -3.34
CA THR A 432 -3.55 -37.29 -3.53
C THR A 432 -3.93 -38.72 -3.91
N GLU A 433 -5.19 -39.15 -3.73
CA GLU A 433 -5.68 -40.45 -4.21
C GLU A 433 -6.07 -40.40 -5.69
N ALA A 434 -6.72 -39.32 -6.12
CA ALA A 434 -7.09 -39.06 -7.51
C ALA A 434 -5.90 -38.54 -8.35
N GLY A 435 -4.92 -37.90 -7.71
CA GLY A 435 -3.81 -37.23 -8.37
C GLY A 435 -4.24 -35.95 -9.08
N THR A 436 -5.08 -35.14 -8.42
CA THR A 436 -5.68 -33.93 -9.00
C THR A 436 -5.47 -32.70 -8.12
N VAL A 437 -5.41 -31.52 -8.74
CA VAL A 437 -5.28 -30.21 -8.08
C VAL A 437 -6.47 -29.35 -8.51
N THR A 438 -7.14 -28.71 -7.55
CA THR A 438 -8.23 -27.75 -7.83
C THR A 438 -7.73 -26.34 -7.64
N VAL A 439 -7.81 -25.54 -8.69
CA VAL A 439 -7.41 -24.13 -8.73
C VAL A 439 -8.64 -23.24 -8.88
N VAL A 440 -8.54 -21.99 -8.43
CA VAL A 440 -9.66 -21.02 -8.46
C VAL A 440 -9.22 -19.73 -9.12
N ASN A 441 -10.08 -19.23 -10.01
CA ASN A 441 -9.93 -17.95 -10.66
C ASN A 441 -10.38 -16.81 -9.69
N PRO A 442 -9.57 -15.76 -9.44
CA PRO A 442 -9.96 -14.64 -8.57
C PRO A 442 -11.13 -13.80 -9.09
N TRP A 443 -11.62 -14.04 -10.30
CA TRP A 443 -12.81 -13.42 -10.89
C TRP A 443 -14.15 -13.73 -10.19
N GLY A 444 -14.14 -14.51 -9.11
CA GLY A 444 -15.28 -14.70 -8.23
C GLY A 444 -16.21 -15.88 -8.56
N SER A 445 -17.29 -15.98 -7.80
CA SER A 445 -18.23 -17.11 -7.78
C SER A 445 -19.02 -17.34 -9.08
N ALA A 446 -18.85 -16.50 -10.10
CA ALA A 446 -19.36 -16.75 -11.45
C ALA A 446 -18.52 -17.78 -12.24
N TYR A 447 -17.33 -18.13 -11.74
CA TYR A 447 -16.40 -19.08 -12.34
C TYR A 447 -16.19 -20.26 -11.39
N ASP A 448 -16.59 -21.46 -11.81
CA ASP A 448 -16.42 -22.68 -11.02
C ASP A 448 -14.93 -23.01 -10.81
N PRO A 449 -14.52 -23.57 -9.64
CA PRO A 449 -13.18 -24.10 -9.43
C PRO A 449 -12.80 -25.15 -10.48
N ILE A 450 -11.56 -25.09 -10.97
CA ILE A 450 -11.06 -25.92 -12.06
C ILE A 450 -10.21 -27.05 -11.47
N THR A 451 -10.70 -28.29 -11.54
CA THR A 451 -9.94 -29.49 -11.12
C THR A 451 -9.17 -30.08 -12.31
N LEU A 452 -7.84 -30.05 -12.22
CA LEU A 452 -6.91 -30.59 -13.21
C LEU A 452 -6.31 -31.91 -12.72
N SER A 453 -5.89 -32.80 -13.62
CA SER A 453 -4.93 -33.84 -13.22
C SER A 453 -3.60 -33.18 -12.87
N TYR A 454 -2.79 -33.80 -12.00
CA TYR A 454 -1.50 -33.22 -11.60
C TYR A 454 -0.55 -33.03 -12.80
N ALA A 455 -0.65 -33.87 -13.85
CA ALA A 455 0.09 -33.67 -15.09
C ALA A 455 -0.42 -32.44 -15.86
N ASP A 456 -1.74 -32.31 -16.04
CA ASP A 456 -2.32 -31.13 -16.70
C ASP A 456 -2.00 -29.84 -15.92
N PHE A 457 -1.99 -29.90 -14.58
CA PHE A 457 -1.57 -28.81 -13.72
C PHE A 457 -0.12 -28.37 -13.97
N GLN A 458 0.83 -29.31 -14.01
CA GLN A 458 2.23 -28.99 -14.33
C GLN A 458 2.37 -28.41 -15.75
N ASP A 459 1.69 -28.98 -16.73
CA ASP A 459 1.74 -28.53 -18.13
C ASP A 459 1.00 -27.18 -18.35
N SER A 460 0.20 -26.70 -17.40
CA SER A 460 -0.69 -25.53 -17.57
C SER A 460 -0.22 -24.22 -16.95
N PHE A 461 0.71 -24.22 -15.99
CA PHE A 461 1.13 -22.98 -15.32
C PHE A 461 2.61 -22.69 -15.58
N SER A 462 2.96 -21.39 -15.63
CA SER A 462 4.33 -20.95 -15.89
C SER A 462 5.18 -20.97 -14.62
N THR A 463 4.64 -20.48 -13.51
CA THR A 463 5.31 -20.42 -12.21
C THR A 463 4.34 -20.74 -11.08
N ILE A 464 4.81 -21.52 -10.10
CA ILE A 464 4.15 -21.74 -8.81
C ILE A 464 4.87 -20.94 -7.74
N TYR A 465 4.10 -20.36 -6.82
CA TYR A 465 4.58 -19.59 -5.67
C TYR A 465 4.02 -20.20 -4.39
N THR A 466 4.85 -20.30 -3.35
CA THR A 466 4.47 -20.89 -2.06
C THR A 466 4.94 -20.02 -0.90
N ASN A 467 4.09 -19.80 0.10
CA ASN A 467 4.36 -18.93 1.24
C ASN A 467 3.96 -19.58 2.58
N GLU A 468 4.87 -19.58 3.56
CA GLU A 468 4.59 -20.06 4.93
C GLU A 468 3.79 -19.02 5.73
N VAL A 469 2.45 -19.04 5.61
CA VAL A 469 1.57 -18.11 6.33
C VAL A 469 1.56 -18.38 7.86
N ARG A 470 1.67 -19.65 8.26
CA ARG A 470 1.72 -20.11 9.67
C ARG A 470 3.06 -20.75 10.01
N ARG A 471 3.49 -20.61 11.28
CA ARG A 471 4.64 -21.30 11.88
C ARG A 471 4.30 -21.88 13.26
#